data_AF-A0A5Q5CKT5-F1
#
_entry.id   AF-A0A5Q5CKT5-F1
#
_cell.length_a   1.000
_cell.length_b   1.000
_cell.length_c   1.000
_cell.angle_alpha   90.00
_cell.angle_beta   90.00
_cell.angle_gamma   90.00
#
_symmetry.space_group_name_H-M   'P 1'
#
loop_
_entity.id
_entity.type
_entity.pdbx_description
1 polymer ?
#
loop_
_entity_poly.entity_id
_entity_poly.type
_entity_poly.pdbx_seq_one_letter_code
_entity_poly.pdbx_strand_id
1 'polypeptide(L)'
;MTEGDGVDRIEQLPQSDWTDQDLLTKDEARERLVEEIGRTQARLDEVKARTGDPAEFDAEITMLARRLNAMESVRDEYNDYLDGK
;
A
#
# COMPACT_ATOMS: atom_id res chain seq x y z
N MET A 1 14.22 31.76 48.99
CA MET A 1 14.03 30.51 48.23
C MET A 1 13.20 30.90 47.03
N THR A 2 13.84 31.11 45.88
CA THR A 2 13.17 31.57 44.65
C THR A 2 13.02 30.34 43.77
N GLU A 3 11.80 29.85 43.66
CA GLU A 3 11.44 28.67 42.87
C GLU A 3 11.76 28.94 41.39
N GLY A 4 12.43 27.97 40.77
CA GLY A 4 12.82 28.01 39.38
C GLY A 4 11.60 27.84 38.49
N ASP A 5 11.21 28.90 37.79
CA ASP A 5 10.25 28.82 36.69
C ASP A 5 11.02 28.69 35.37
N GLY A 6 11.67 27.54 35.21
CA GLY A 6 12.25 27.11 33.95
C GLY A 6 11.18 26.43 33.10
N VAL A 7 10.19 27.19 32.63
CA VAL A 7 9.26 26.67 31.61
C VAL A 7 9.91 26.92 30.26
N ASP A 8 10.72 25.95 29.83
CA ASP A 8 11.17 25.88 28.45
C ASP A 8 9.90 25.83 27.57
N ARG A 9 9.62 26.92 26.86
CA ARG A 9 8.46 27.02 25.97
C ARG A 9 8.67 25.98 24.88
N ILE A 10 7.94 24.87 24.97
CA ILE A 10 7.84 23.91 23.87
C ILE A 10 7.35 24.72 22.66
N GLU A 11 8.26 24.99 21.71
CA GLU A 11 7.87 25.57 20.42
C GLU A 11 6.93 24.57 19.76
N GLN A 12 5.65 24.93 19.69
CA GLN A 12 4.66 24.14 18.99
C GLN A 12 5.07 24.12 17.52
N LEU A 13 5.36 22.92 16.99
CA LEU A 13 5.62 22.72 15.57
C LEU A 13 4.45 23.30 14.77
N PRO A 14 4.70 23.98 13.63
CA PRO A 14 3.63 24.42 12.75
C PRO A 14 2.72 23.23 12.43
N GLN A 15 1.42 23.47 12.55
CA GLN A 15 0.36 22.49 12.37
C GLN A 15 0.67 21.62 11.15
N SER A 16 0.79 20.31 11.35
CA SER A 16 1.23 19.40 10.30
C SER A 16 0.27 19.50 9.10
N ASP A 17 0.76 19.95 7.94
CA ASP A 17 0.06 19.99 6.64
C ASP A 17 -0.45 18.61 6.18
N TRP A 18 -0.16 17.56 6.96
CA TRP A 18 -0.66 16.20 6.80
C TRP A 18 -2.16 16.07 7.06
N THR A 19 -2.80 17.09 7.62
CA THR A 19 -4.26 17.08 7.91
C THR A 19 -5.12 17.22 6.65
N ASP A 20 -4.55 17.76 5.56
CA ASP A 20 -5.22 17.91 4.26
C ASP A 20 -5.04 16.69 3.34
N GLN A 21 -4.33 15.64 3.79
CA GLN A 21 -4.37 14.35 3.10
C GLN A 21 -5.63 13.61 3.49
N ASP A 22 -6.49 13.35 2.50
CA ASP A 22 -7.58 12.40 2.61
C ASP A 22 -7.00 10.99 2.84
N LEU A 23 -6.77 10.66 4.12
CA LEU A 23 -6.24 9.37 4.53
C LEU A 23 -7.33 8.34 4.38
N LEU A 24 -7.09 7.37 3.48
CA LEU A 24 -8.00 6.26 3.28
C LEU A 24 -8.21 5.49 4.58
N THR A 25 -9.46 5.15 4.87
CA THR A 25 -9.75 4.10 5.85
C THR A 25 -9.15 2.77 5.39
N LYS A 26 -8.93 1.84 6.32
CA LYS A 26 -8.40 0.52 5.97
C LYS A 26 -9.31 -0.25 5.01
N ASP A 27 -10.63 -0.06 5.13
CA ASP A 27 -11.61 -0.62 4.17
C ASP A 27 -11.42 -0.05 2.77
N GLU A 28 -11.32 1.27 2.65
CA GLU A 28 -11.11 1.96 1.37
C GLU A 28 -9.74 1.64 0.73
N ALA A 29 -8.73 1.42 1.55
CA ALA A 29 -7.42 0.95 1.10
C ALA A 29 -7.50 -0.49 0.59
N ARG A 30 -8.21 -1.39 1.31
CA ARG A 30 -8.44 -2.78 0.90
C ARG A 30 -9.18 -2.84 -0.44
N GLU A 31 -10.24 -2.07 -0.62
CA GLU A 31 -11.02 -2.07 -1.86
C GLU A 31 -10.19 -1.66 -3.07
N ARG A 32 -9.43 -0.55 -2.96
CA ARG A 32 -8.51 -0.12 -4.02
C ARG A 32 -7.42 -1.15 -4.30
N LEU A 33 -6.91 -1.83 -3.26
CA LEU A 33 -5.93 -2.89 -3.42
C LEU A 33 -6.52 -4.08 -4.19
N VAL A 34 -7.76 -4.48 -3.91
CA VAL A 34 -8.47 -5.55 -4.64
C VAL A 34 -8.64 -5.19 -6.12
N GLU A 35 -8.97 -3.94 -6.44
CA GLU A 35 -9.05 -3.47 -7.83
C GLU A 35 -7.69 -3.53 -8.54
N GLU A 36 -6.60 -3.14 -7.87
CA GLU A 36 -5.24 -3.21 -8.43
C GLU A 36 -4.76 -4.66 -8.63
N ILE A 37 -5.13 -5.56 -7.71
CA ILE A 37 -4.90 -7.01 -7.85
C ILE A 37 -5.59 -7.51 -9.12
N GLY A 38 -6.86 -7.18 -9.33
CA GLY A 38 -7.60 -7.56 -10.54
C GLY A 38 -6.95 -7.05 -11.83
N ARG A 39 -6.51 -5.79 -11.85
CA ARG A 39 -5.80 -5.20 -13.00
C ARG A 39 -4.45 -5.87 -13.26
N THR A 40 -3.70 -6.19 -12.21
CA THR A 40 -2.39 -6.85 -12.33
C THR A 40 -2.54 -8.30 -12.79
N GLN A 41 -3.56 -9.01 -12.32
CA GLN A 41 -3.90 -10.36 -12.77
C GLN A 41 -4.26 -10.34 -14.27
N ALA A 42 -5.14 -9.44 -14.70
CA ALA A 42 -5.50 -9.30 -16.11
C ALA A 42 -4.27 -9.01 -16.97
N ARG A 43 -3.38 -8.12 -16.53
CA ARG A 43 -2.12 -7.83 -17.23
C ARG A 43 -1.20 -9.06 -17.31
N LEU A 44 -1.08 -9.82 -16.23
CA LEU A 44 -0.28 -11.05 -16.22
C LEU A 44 -0.82 -12.06 -17.23
N ASP A 45 -2.15 -12.20 -17.32
CA ASP A 45 -2.80 -13.11 -18.26
C ASP A 45 -2.63 -12.64 -19.71
N GLU A 46 -2.73 -11.33 -19.98
CA GLU A 46 -2.42 -10.75 -21.30
C GLU A 46 -0.99 -11.03 -21.75
N VAL A 47 -0.01 -10.88 -20.84
CA VAL A 47 1.41 -11.12 -21.16
C VAL A 47 1.65 -12.62 -21.41
N LYS A 48 1.05 -13.50 -20.61
CA LYS A 48 1.12 -14.96 -20.82
C LYS A 48 0.45 -15.41 -22.12
N ALA A 49 -0.59 -14.73 -22.57
CA ALA A 49 -1.29 -15.03 -23.81
C ALA A 49 -0.61 -14.45 -25.06
N ARG A 50 0.39 -13.58 -24.90
CA ARG A 50 1.10 -12.95 -26.02
C ARG A 50 1.89 -14.00 -26.80
N THR A 51 1.81 -13.93 -28.12
CA THR A 51 2.59 -14.77 -29.02
C THR A 51 3.97 -14.13 -29.27
N GLY A 52 5.05 -14.88 -29.06
CA GLY A 52 6.44 -14.42 -29.26
C GLY A 52 7.42 -15.42 -28.65
N ASP A 53 8.70 -15.07 -28.59
CA ASP A 53 9.67 -15.86 -27.83
C ASP A 53 9.37 -15.74 -26.33
N PRO A 54 9.10 -16.84 -25.60
CA PRO A 54 8.85 -16.80 -24.16
C PRO A 54 9.93 -16.04 -23.37
N ALA A 55 11.20 -16.11 -23.81
CA ALA A 55 12.30 -15.41 -23.16
C ALA A 55 12.15 -13.88 -23.16
N GLU A 56 11.39 -13.31 -24.12
CA GLU A 56 11.15 -11.86 -24.20
C GLU A 56 10.22 -11.36 -23.10
N PHE A 57 9.35 -12.23 -22.56
CA PHE A 57 8.32 -11.83 -21.59
C PHE A 57 8.54 -12.44 -20.20
N ASP A 58 9.44 -13.42 -20.04
CA ASP A 58 9.71 -14.09 -18.77
C ASP A 58 10.03 -13.13 -17.61
N ALA A 59 10.81 -12.06 -17.88
CA ALA A 59 11.12 -11.05 -16.89
C ALA A 59 9.87 -10.26 -16.45
N GLU A 60 9.03 -9.84 -17.41
CA GLU A 60 7.76 -9.14 -17.12
C GLU A 60 6.80 -10.05 -16.34
N ILE A 61 6.64 -11.30 -16.76
CA ILE A 61 5.83 -12.32 -16.08
C ILE A 61 6.30 -12.50 -14.64
N THR A 62 7.61 -12.65 -14.43
CA THR A 62 8.21 -12.84 -13.10
C THR A 62 7.96 -11.63 -12.19
N MET A 63 8.14 -10.41 -12.71
CA MET A 63 7.90 -9.19 -11.93
C MET A 63 6.42 -9.00 -11.60
N LEU A 64 5.52 -9.24 -12.56
CA LEU A 64 4.07 -9.17 -12.34
C LEU A 64 3.60 -10.21 -11.34
N ALA A 65 4.06 -11.46 -11.43
CA ALA A 65 3.72 -12.51 -10.48
C ALA A 65 4.22 -12.18 -9.07
N ARG A 66 5.45 -11.66 -8.93
CA ARG A 66 5.98 -11.24 -7.63
C ARG A 66 5.18 -10.10 -7.03
N ARG A 67 4.82 -9.10 -7.85
CA ARG A 67 4.01 -7.96 -7.42
C ARG A 67 2.62 -8.41 -6.98
N LEU A 68 1.98 -9.29 -7.76
CA LEU A 68 0.68 -9.85 -7.44
C LEU A 68 0.68 -10.55 -6.08
N ASN A 69 1.63 -11.48 -5.86
CA ASN A 69 1.76 -12.18 -4.58
C ASN A 69 1.93 -11.22 -3.39
N ALA A 70 2.70 -10.15 -3.57
CA ALA A 70 2.89 -9.16 -2.51
C ALA A 70 1.59 -8.40 -2.19
N MET A 71 0.81 -8.03 -3.21
CA MET A 71 -0.47 -7.34 -3.02
C MET A 71 -1.52 -8.27 -2.39
N GLU A 72 -1.55 -9.54 -2.79
CA GLU A 72 -2.45 -10.54 -2.19
C GLU A 72 -2.13 -10.77 -0.72
N SER A 73 -0.84 -10.85 -0.36
CA SER A 73 -0.41 -10.93 1.05
C SER A 73 -0.92 -9.75 1.88
N VAL A 74 -0.78 -8.52 1.36
CA VAL A 74 -1.26 -7.31 2.07
C VAL A 74 -2.79 -7.27 2.15
N ARG A 75 -3.50 -7.71 1.11
CA ARG A 75 -4.96 -7.83 1.15
C ARG A 75 -5.39 -8.80 2.26
N ASP A 76 -4.70 -9.92 2.40
CA ASP A 76 -5.02 -10.92 3.41
C ASP A 76 -4.76 -10.36 4.82
N GLU A 77 -3.70 -9.57 5.03
CA GLU A 77 -3.48 -8.82 6.28
C GLU A 77 -4.62 -7.81 6.57
N TYR A 78 -5.15 -7.14 5.54
CA TYR A 78 -6.33 -6.28 5.72
C TYR A 78 -7.58 -7.08 6.08
N ASN A 79 -7.80 -8.23 5.47
CA ASN A 79 -8.93 -9.10 5.79
C ASN A 79 -8.85 -9.55 7.26
N ASP A 80 -7.69 -10.01 7.71
CA ASP A 80 -7.47 -10.41 9.10
C ASP A 80 -7.75 -9.25 10.07
N TYR A 81 -7.27 -8.05 9.76
CA TYR A 81 -7.51 -6.86 10.58
C TYR A 81 -9.01 -6.54 10.71
N LEU A 82 -9.76 -6.65 9.61
CA LEU A 82 -11.19 -6.31 9.58
C LEU A 82 -12.07 -7.39 10.20
N ASP A 83 -11.65 -8.64 10.10
CA ASP A 83 -12.28 -9.78 10.79
C ASP A 83 -11.96 -9.79 12.29
N GLY A 84 -11.10 -8.88 12.76
CA GLY A 84 -10.72 -8.70 14.17
C GLY A 84 -9.77 -9.78 14.69
N LYS A 85 -8.94 -10.33 13.80
CA LYS A 85 -7.96 -11.40 14.09
C LYS A 85 -6.58 -10.88 14.47
#